data_AF-A0A835QIR6-F1
#
_entry.id   AF-A0A835QIR6-F1
#
_cell.length_a   1.000
_cell.length_b   1.000
_cell.length_c   1.000
_cell.angle_alpha   90.00
_cell.angle_beta   90.00
_cell.angle_gamma   90.00
#
_symmetry.space_group_name_H-M   'P 1'
#
loop_
_entity.id
_entity.type
_entity.pdbx_description
1 polymer ?
#
loop_
_entity_poly.entity_id
_entity_poly.type
_entity_poly.pdbx_seq_one_letter_code
_entity_poly.pdbx_strand_id
1 'polypeptide(L)'
;MGRVLETPGEDPLTVGLYAKNFVRGLQDVEGQELSSDPNSRPLKVSSCCKHYAAYDLDSWKGVNRYSFDARVTEQDMAETFLRPFEMCIKEGDASSIMCSYNRVNGIPVCADARLLVETVRGEWGLHGYIVSDCDSLEVMADGSHWLNDDKEDTVAQALNAGLDLDCGIYYPNYTGSAVKKGMIRESSINNALTNLYTVLMRLGFFDGSDEFKSLGLKDICSKENVDFAAEAARQGSFSSRTRITLCR
;
A
#
# COMPACT_ATOMS: atom_id res chain seq x y z
N MET A 1 0.74 -4.22 19.12
CA MET A 1 0.71 -4.57 17.69
C MET A 1 1.42 -5.90 17.45
N GLY A 2 0.78 -6.89 16.81
CA GLY A 2 1.39 -8.19 16.51
C GLY A 2 2.37 -8.16 15.32
N ARG A 3 2.33 -7.10 14.52
CA ARG A 3 3.09 -6.91 13.27
C ARG A 3 4.14 -5.79 13.35
N VAL A 4 4.53 -5.39 14.57
CA VAL A 4 5.50 -4.28 14.76
C VAL A 4 6.86 -4.57 14.12
N LEU A 5 7.24 -5.85 14.01
CA LEU A 5 8.47 -6.30 13.35
C LEU A 5 8.52 -6.00 11.85
N GLU A 6 7.37 -5.74 11.23
CA GLU A 6 7.26 -5.39 9.80
C GLU A 6 7.43 -3.88 9.55
N THR A 7 7.58 -3.08 10.60
CA THR A 7 7.65 -1.62 10.51
C THR A 7 9.05 -1.10 10.86
N PRO A 8 9.51 0.01 10.26
CA PRO A 8 10.81 0.60 10.54
C PRO A 8 10.84 1.45 11.83
N GLY A 9 9.89 1.26 12.74
CA GLY A 9 9.82 1.97 14.02
C GLY A 9 8.52 2.76 14.21
N GLU A 10 8.50 3.60 15.24
CA GLU A 10 7.32 4.38 15.68
C GLU A 10 7.33 5.85 15.22
N ASP A 11 8.47 6.36 14.77
CA ASP A 11 8.63 7.77 14.38
C ASP A 11 8.16 8.01 12.93
N PRO A 12 7.13 8.84 12.68
CA PRO A 12 6.56 9.02 11.34
C PRO A 12 7.57 9.49 10.29
N LEU A 13 8.54 10.34 10.68
CA LEU A 13 9.57 10.81 9.76
C LEU A 13 10.53 9.68 9.36
N THR A 14 11.01 8.91 10.33
CA THR A 14 11.87 7.74 10.10
C THR A 14 11.16 6.72 9.21
N VAL A 15 9.87 6.44 9.47
CA VAL A 15 9.07 5.53 8.65
C VAL A 15 8.91 6.06 7.22
N GLY A 16 8.63 7.36 7.05
CA GLY A 16 8.52 7.98 5.73
C GLY A 16 9.84 7.99 4.94
N LEU A 17 10.97 8.24 5.61
CA LEU A 17 12.31 8.15 5.00
C LEU A 17 12.64 6.71 4.58
N TYR A 18 12.32 5.74 5.42
CA TYR A 18 12.45 4.32 5.06
C TYR A 18 11.59 3.99 3.84
N ALA A 19 10.31 4.37 3.86
CA ALA A 19 9.36 4.09 2.79
C ALA A 19 9.84 4.66 1.45
N LYS A 20 10.22 5.93 1.39
CA LYS A 20 10.77 6.57 0.19
C LYS A 20 11.96 5.78 -0.38
N ASN A 21 12.97 5.48 0.45
CA ASN A 21 14.18 4.81 -0.02
C ASN A 21 13.91 3.37 -0.46
N PHE A 22 13.05 2.65 0.28
CA PHE A 22 12.69 1.28 -0.04
C PHE A 22 11.92 1.19 -1.36
N VAL A 23 10.93 2.08 -1.53
CA VAL A 23 10.13 2.20 -2.76
C VAL A 23 11.01 2.49 -3.97
N ARG A 24 11.88 3.49 -3.87
CA ARG A 24 12.84 3.86 -4.92
C ARG A 24 13.78 2.71 -5.27
N GLY A 25 14.39 2.09 -4.26
CA GLY A 25 15.30 0.95 -4.46
C GLY A 25 14.64 -0.26 -5.13
N LEU A 26 13.36 -0.52 -4.82
CA LEU A 26 12.59 -1.57 -5.48
C LEU A 26 12.21 -1.19 -6.91
N GLN A 27 11.55 -0.05 -7.10
CA GLN A 27 10.85 0.22 -8.36
C GLN A 27 11.70 0.90 -9.43
N ASP A 28 12.71 1.67 -9.04
CA ASP A 28 13.41 2.52 -10.01
C ASP A 28 14.34 1.69 -10.90
N VAL A 29 14.36 2.10 -12.17
CA VAL A 29 15.30 1.65 -13.19
C VAL A 29 16.41 2.70 -13.27
N GLU A 30 17.66 2.26 -13.13
CA GLU A 30 18.80 3.16 -13.02
C GLU A 30 18.93 4.05 -14.28
N GLY A 31 19.03 5.37 -14.07
CA GLY A 31 19.09 6.36 -15.14
C GLY A 31 17.74 6.70 -15.79
N GLN A 32 16.63 6.13 -15.30
CA GLN A 32 15.26 6.36 -15.79
C GLN A 32 14.29 6.75 -14.65
N GLU A 33 14.82 7.32 -13.57
CA GLU A 33 14.08 7.71 -12.37
C GLU A 33 13.15 8.92 -12.63
N LEU A 34 13.41 9.68 -13.68
CA LEU A 34 12.67 10.88 -14.05
C LEU A 34 12.03 10.70 -15.43
N SER A 35 10.74 11.05 -15.53
CA SER A 35 10.02 11.18 -16.80
C SER A 35 9.20 12.47 -16.80
N SER A 36 9.02 13.06 -17.98
CA SER A 36 8.10 14.18 -18.19
C SER A 36 6.64 13.80 -17.97
N ASP A 37 6.31 12.52 -18.16
CA ASP A 37 5.03 11.92 -17.78
C ASP A 37 5.29 10.81 -16.76
N PRO A 38 4.96 11.01 -15.47
CA PRO A 38 5.15 9.99 -14.44
C PRO A 38 4.49 8.65 -14.75
N ASN A 39 3.38 8.63 -15.50
CA ASN A 39 2.70 7.39 -15.91
C ASN A 39 3.41 6.64 -17.04
N SER A 40 4.43 7.24 -17.65
CA SER A 40 5.29 6.58 -18.65
C SER A 40 6.61 6.08 -18.08
N ARG A 41 6.94 6.45 -16.83
CA ARG A 41 8.21 6.09 -16.21
C ARG A 41 8.36 4.58 -16.07
N PRO A 42 9.39 3.95 -16.64
CA PRO A 42 9.63 2.51 -16.53
C PRO A 42 9.83 2.06 -15.08
N LEU A 43 9.39 0.85 -14.78
CA LEU A 43 9.45 0.25 -13.45
C LEU A 43 10.17 -1.10 -13.49
N LYS A 44 10.99 -1.35 -12.47
CA LYS A 44 11.60 -2.66 -12.20
C LYS A 44 10.59 -3.61 -11.57
N VAL A 45 9.93 -3.17 -10.49
CA VAL A 45 8.79 -3.83 -9.86
C VAL A 45 7.77 -2.78 -9.41
N SER A 46 6.51 -3.19 -9.22
CA SER A 46 5.49 -2.31 -8.63
C SER A 46 5.58 -2.35 -7.11
N SER A 47 5.86 -1.21 -6.48
CA SER A 47 5.92 -1.07 -5.02
C SER A 47 4.56 -0.66 -4.47
N CYS A 48 4.16 -1.27 -3.35
CA CYS A 48 2.86 -1.03 -2.70
C CYS A 48 3.05 -0.63 -1.23
N CYS A 49 2.71 0.62 -0.88
CA CYS A 49 2.75 1.07 0.51
C CYS A 49 1.51 0.63 1.28
N LYS A 50 1.70 0.05 2.48
CA LYS A 50 0.62 -0.54 3.25
C LYS A 50 0.83 -0.45 4.76
N HIS A 51 -0.22 -0.45 5.58
CA HIS A 51 -1.65 -0.55 5.22
C HIS A 51 -2.28 0.82 5.49
N TYR A 52 -2.77 1.47 4.44
CA TYR A 52 -3.32 2.81 4.46
C TYR A 52 -4.76 2.77 4.98
N ALA A 53 -5.13 3.37 6.11
CA ALA A 53 -4.33 4.11 7.07
C ALA A 53 -4.80 3.81 8.50
N ALA A 54 -4.01 4.29 9.48
CA ALA A 54 -4.27 4.09 10.91
C ALA A 54 -4.50 2.62 11.30
N TYR A 55 -3.76 1.72 10.63
CA TYR A 55 -3.71 0.30 10.96
C TYR A 55 -2.47 -0.01 11.80
N ASP A 56 -2.67 -0.16 13.11
CA ASP A 56 -1.60 -0.51 14.06
C ASP A 56 -2.00 -1.57 15.09
N LEU A 57 -3.19 -2.17 14.94
CA LEU A 57 -3.75 -3.14 15.86
C LEU A 57 -4.15 -4.41 15.13
N ASP A 58 -3.63 -5.54 15.62
CA ASP A 58 -3.93 -6.87 15.06
C ASP A 58 -5.00 -7.58 15.89
N SER A 59 -4.72 -7.82 17.17
CA SER A 59 -5.70 -8.28 18.16
C SER A 59 -5.27 -7.85 19.57
N TRP A 60 -6.12 -7.09 20.25
CA TRP A 60 -5.86 -6.62 21.62
C TRP A 60 -7.16 -6.32 22.36
N LYS A 61 -7.27 -6.79 23.62
CA LYS A 61 -8.44 -6.57 24.49
C LYS A 61 -9.79 -6.89 23.83
N GLY A 62 -9.85 -7.95 23.03
CA GLY A 62 -11.07 -8.40 22.35
C GLY A 62 -11.43 -7.62 21.08
N VAL A 63 -10.64 -6.61 20.70
CA VAL A 63 -10.74 -5.93 19.41
C VAL A 63 -9.75 -6.56 18.44
N ASN A 64 -10.20 -6.90 17.24
CA ASN A 64 -9.35 -7.43 16.18
C ASN A 64 -9.31 -6.47 15.00
N ARG A 65 -8.31 -6.63 14.12
CA ARG A 65 -8.11 -5.77 12.95
C ARG A 65 -9.31 -5.65 12.01
N TYR A 66 -10.17 -6.67 11.95
CA TYR A 66 -11.33 -6.71 11.05
C TYR A 66 -12.53 -5.91 11.59
N SER A 67 -12.56 -5.64 12.90
CA SER A 67 -13.60 -4.82 13.55
C SER A 67 -13.08 -3.50 14.13
N PHE A 68 -11.76 -3.30 14.11
CA PHE A 68 -11.10 -2.12 14.65
C PHE A 68 -11.58 -0.84 13.95
N ASP A 69 -11.88 0.16 14.77
CA ASP A 69 -12.27 1.49 14.34
C ASP A 69 -11.35 2.50 15.03
N ALA A 70 -10.37 2.98 14.27
CA ALA A 70 -9.40 3.95 14.73
C ALA A 70 -10.09 5.30 14.89
N ARG A 71 -10.22 5.76 16.15
CA ARG A 71 -10.76 7.08 16.49
C ARG A 71 -9.60 8.07 16.59
N VAL A 72 -9.40 8.81 15.51
CA VAL A 72 -8.19 9.63 15.30
C VAL A 72 -8.58 11.06 14.94
N THR A 73 -7.91 12.04 15.54
CA THR A 73 -8.11 13.45 15.19
C THR A 73 -7.55 13.76 13.81
N GLU A 74 -8.03 14.81 13.15
CA GLU A 74 -7.45 15.23 11.87
C GLU A 74 -5.98 15.65 12.01
N GLN A 75 -5.62 16.21 13.17
CA GLN A 75 -4.24 16.54 13.50
C GLN A 75 -3.37 15.28 13.54
N ASP A 76 -3.76 14.26 14.32
CA ASP A 76 -2.98 13.03 14.41
C ASP A 76 -2.92 12.30 13.06
N MET A 77 -4.01 12.33 12.28
CA MET A 77 -4.00 11.80 10.91
C MET A 77 -2.91 12.48 10.08
N ALA A 78 -2.86 13.81 10.05
CA ALA A 78 -1.90 14.56 9.25
C ALA A 78 -0.46 14.43 9.77
N GLU A 79 -0.24 14.56 11.07
CA GLU A 79 1.09 14.62 11.69
C GLU A 79 1.73 13.24 11.86
N THR A 80 0.94 12.17 11.99
CA THR A 80 1.44 10.83 12.31
C THR A 80 1.06 9.77 11.27
N PHE A 81 -0.23 9.46 11.10
CA PHE A 81 -0.65 8.28 10.36
C PHE A 81 -0.48 8.42 8.84
N LEU A 82 -0.70 9.61 8.30
CA LEU A 82 -0.62 9.87 6.85
C LEU A 82 0.80 10.24 6.40
N ARG A 83 1.63 10.79 7.29
CA ARG A 83 2.95 11.33 6.93
C ARG A 83 3.85 10.31 6.22
N PRO A 84 3.96 9.04 6.66
CA PRO A 84 4.77 8.05 5.94
C PRO A 84 4.23 7.72 4.55
N PHE A 85 2.91 7.69 4.38
CA PHE A 85 2.27 7.42 3.09
C PHE A 85 2.40 8.60 2.13
N GLU A 86 2.28 9.84 2.62
CA GLU A 86 2.55 11.04 1.83
C GLU A 86 3.97 10.97 1.26
N MET A 87 4.98 10.67 2.09
CA MET A 87 6.37 10.53 1.64
C MET A 87 6.55 9.36 0.67
N CYS A 88 5.87 8.23 0.92
CA CYS A 88 5.88 7.09 0.02
C CYS A 88 5.36 7.45 -1.38
N ILE A 89 4.25 8.17 -1.48
CA ILE A 89 3.65 8.54 -2.77
C ILE A 89 4.43 9.69 -3.41
N LYS A 90 4.60 10.82 -2.73
CA LYS A 90 5.16 12.03 -3.34
C LYS A 90 6.66 11.95 -3.57
N GLU A 91 7.39 11.36 -2.63
CA GLU A 91 8.86 11.29 -2.72
C GLU A 91 9.34 9.93 -3.24
N GLY A 92 8.66 8.85 -2.85
CA GLY A 92 8.94 7.50 -3.34
C GLY A 92 8.41 7.25 -4.77
N ASP A 93 7.35 7.95 -5.18
CA ASP A 93 6.62 7.70 -6.44
C ASP A 93 6.12 6.25 -6.55
N ALA A 94 5.65 5.69 -5.44
CA ALA A 94 5.11 4.33 -5.39
C ALA A 94 3.97 4.15 -6.39
N SER A 95 4.00 3.02 -7.10
CA SER A 95 2.99 2.65 -8.11
C SER A 95 1.73 2.02 -7.52
N SER A 96 1.68 1.82 -6.20
CA SER A 96 0.49 1.31 -5.53
C SER A 96 0.44 1.70 -4.05
N ILE A 97 -0.78 1.73 -3.52
CA ILE A 97 -1.05 1.81 -2.09
C ILE A 97 -2.18 0.83 -1.73
N MET A 98 -2.08 0.21 -0.57
CA MET A 98 -3.06 -0.78 -0.10
C MET A 98 -3.91 -0.19 1.02
N CYS A 99 -5.23 -0.16 0.83
CA CYS A 99 -6.15 0.22 1.90
C CYS A 99 -6.27 -0.89 2.95
N SER A 100 -6.40 -0.51 4.23
CA SER A 100 -6.43 -1.43 5.37
C SER A 100 -7.84 -1.97 5.66
N TYR A 101 -7.89 -3.05 6.46
CA TYR A 101 -9.15 -3.64 6.93
C TYR A 101 -9.98 -2.72 7.84
N ASN A 102 -9.31 -1.90 8.66
CA ASN A 102 -9.97 -1.17 9.73
C ASN A 102 -10.82 -0.02 9.21
N ARG A 103 -11.58 0.56 10.13
CA ARG A 103 -12.25 1.84 9.93
C ARG A 103 -11.40 2.97 10.49
N VAL A 104 -11.56 4.16 9.94
CA VAL A 104 -11.10 5.42 10.52
C VAL A 104 -12.33 6.28 10.75
N ASN A 105 -12.54 6.66 12.02
CA ASN A 105 -13.69 7.45 12.43
C ASN A 105 -15.05 6.91 11.94
N GLY A 106 -15.17 5.59 11.89
CA GLY A 106 -16.38 4.88 11.49
C GLY A 106 -16.50 4.52 10.01
N ILE A 107 -15.56 4.87 9.14
CA ILE A 107 -15.61 4.56 7.69
C ILE A 107 -14.48 3.56 7.33
N PRO A 108 -14.76 2.42 6.68
CA PRO A 108 -13.74 1.51 6.17
C PRO A 108 -12.81 2.22 5.21
N VAL A 109 -11.49 2.05 5.36
CA VAL A 109 -10.55 2.82 4.54
C VAL A 109 -10.68 2.49 3.06
N CYS A 110 -10.99 1.23 2.71
CA CYS A 110 -11.26 0.82 1.33
C CYS A 110 -12.55 1.39 0.71
N ALA A 111 -13.37 2.09 1.49
CA ALA A 111 -14.59 2.77 1.04
C ALA A 111 -14.60 4.28 1.37
N ASP A 112 -13.46 4.85 1.78
CA ASP A 112 -13.35 6.27 2.13
C ASP A 112 -12.80 7.10 0.95
N ALA A 113 -13.70 7.76 0.22
CA ALA A 113 -13.34 8.58 -0.94
C ALA A 113 -12.42 9.77 -0.59
N ARG A 114 -12.49 10.29 0.65
CA ARG A 114 -11.60 11.36 1.10
C ARG A 114 -10.17 10.86 1.18
N LEU A 115 -9.97 9.68 1.78
CA LEU A 115 -8.64 9.07 1.87
C LEU A 115 -8.12 8.59 0.50
N LEU A 116 -8.96 7.92 -0.29
CA LEU A 116 -8.51 7.30 -1.55
C LEU A 116 -8.44 8.27 -2.73
N VAL A 117 -9.48 9.06 -2.99
CA VAL A 117 -9.53 9.95 -4.16
C VAL A 117 -8.98 11.32 -3.81
N GLU A 118 -9.47 11.96 -2.76
CA GLU A 118 -9.06 13.34 -2.44
C GLU A 118 -7.59 13.39 -1.99
N THR A 119 -7.18 12.55 -1.03
CA THR A 119 -5.82 12.54 -0.52
C THR A 119 -4.84 11.77 -1.44
N VAL A 120 -5.01 10.46 -1.63
CA VAL A 120 -4.01 9.64 -2.35
C VAL A 120 -3.87 10.03 -3.82
N ARG A 121 -4.98 10.19 -4.56
CA ARG A 121 -4.90 10.59 -5.98
C ARG A 121 -4.80 12.10 -6.16
N GLY A 122 -5.56 12.88 -5.40
CA GLY A 122 -5.63 14.33 -5.55
C GLY A 122 -4.42 15.04 -4.97
N GLU A 123 -4.29 15.03 -3.64
CA GLU A 123 -3.25 15.78 -2.93
C GLU A 123 -1.85 15.21 -3.14
N TRP A 124 -1.72 13.88 -3.21
CA TRP A 124 -0.42 13.22 -3.31
C TRP A 124 -0.03 12.82 -4.73
N GLY A 125 -1.00 12.69 -5.64
CA GLY A 125 -0.73 12.40 -7.05
C GLY A 125 -0.23 10.98 -7.29
N LEU A 126 -0.96 9.96 -6.83
CA LEU A 126 -0.63 8.56 -7.13
C LEU A 126 -0.61 8.26 -8.64
N HIS A 127 0.55 7.88 -9.15
CA HIS A 127 0.75 7.37 -10.52
C HIS A 127 0.65 5.85 -10.53
N GLY A 128 -0.55 5.32 -10.30
CA GLY A 128 -0.74 3.88 -10.13
C GLY A 128 -2.11 3.49 -9.61
N TYR A 129 -2.17 2.36 -8.89
CA TYR A 129 -3.44 1.77 -8.47
C TYR A 129 -3.57 1.56 -6.95
N ILE A 130 -4.79 1.67 -6.46
CA ILE A 130 -5.17 1.40 -5.07
C ILE A 130 -5.72 -0.03 -4.97
N VAL A 131 -5.18 -0.82 -4.06
CA VAL A 131 -5.59 -2.22 -3.83
C VAL A 131 -6.13 -2.43 -2.43
N SER A 132 -7.04 -3.39 -2.23
CA SER A 132 -7.48 -3.78 -0.88
C SER A 132 -6.48 -4.71 -0.21
N ASP A 133 -6.41 -4.68 1.12
CA ASP A 133 -5.85 -5.81 1.86
C ASP A 133 -6.77 -7.03 1.70
N CYS A 134 -6.25 -8.24 1.86
CA CYS A 134 -6.93 -9.46 1.45
C CYS A 134 -7.70 -10.12 2.61
N ASP A 135 -9.01 -10.13 2.73
CA ASP A 135 -10.10 -9.75 1.82
C ASP A 135 -10.94 -8.62 2.49
N SER A 136 -10.55 -7.35 2.28
CA SER A 136 -11.12 -6.22 3.03
C SER A 136 -12.57 -5.93 2.68
N LEU A 137 -13.00 -6.28 1.46
CA LEU A 137 -14.41 -6.13 1.08
C LEU A 137 -15.27 -7.18 1.76
N GLU A 138 -14.79 -8.42 1.87
CA GLU A 138 -15.45 -9.44 2.70
C GLU A 138 -15.52 -9.02 4.16
N VAL A 139 -14.43 -8.47 4.71
CA VAL A 139 -14.43 -7.93 6.08
C VAL A 139 -15.44 -6.79 6.23
N MET A 140 -15.57 -5.91 5.25
CA MET A 140 -16.54 -4.81 5.27
C MET A 140 -17.98 -5.32 5.30
N ALA A 141 -18.31 -6.27 4.42
CA ALA A 141 -19.66 -6.79 4.24
C ALA A 141 -20.06 -7.85 5.28
N ASP A 142 -19.25 -8.91 5.40
CA ASP A 142 -19.57 -10.14 6.13
C ASP A 142 -18.97 -10.14 7.56
N GLY A 143 -17.84 -9.44 7.77
CA GLY A 143 -17.13 -9.43 9.05
C GLY A 143 -17.63 -8.36 10.02
N SER A 144 -17.58 -7.11 9.59
CA SER A 144 -17.91 -5.93 10.40
C SER A 144 -19.36 -5.48 10.25
N HIS A 145 -20.06 -5.95 9.20
CA HIS A 145 -21.40 -5.53 8.82
C HIS A 145 -21.57 -4.00 8.86
N TRP A 146 -20.59 -3.27 8.32
CA TRP A 146 -20.43 -1.84 8.57
C TRP A 146 -21.74 -1.03 8.42
N LEU A 147 -22.48 -1.27 7.33
CA LEU A 147 -23.80 -0.66 7.07
C LEU A 147 -24.94 -1.69 6.96
N ASN A 148 -24.66 -2.98 7.21
CA ASN A 148 -25.58 -4.10 6.94
C ASN A 148 -26.06 -4.14 5.48
N ASP A 149 -25.17 -3.74 4.57
CA ASP A 149 -25.39 -3.67 3.15
C ASP A 149 -25.19 -5.02 2.46
N ASP A 150 -25.81 -5.21 1.29
CA ASP A 150 -25.56 -6.40 0.48
C ASP A 150 -24.18 -6.34 -0.19
N LYS A 151 -23.77 -7.45 -0.81
CA LYS A 151 -22.44 -7.57 -1.44
C LYS A 151 -22.26 -6.65 -2.64
N GLU A 152 -23.32 -6.39 -3.40
CA GLU A 152 -23.26 -5.40 -4.49
C GLU A 152 -23.09 -3.97 -3.98
N ASP A 153 -23.73 -3.60 -2.87
CA ASP A 153 -23.57 -2.29 -2.23
C ASP A 153 -22.13 -2.09 -1.76
N THR A 154 -21.53 -3.14 -1.18
CA THR A 154 -20.12 -3.16 -0.75
C THR A 154 -19.17 -2.91 -1.93
N VAL A 155 -19.37 -3.61 -3.05
CA VAL A 155 -18.56 -3.40 -4.27
C VAL A 155 -18.77 -2.00 -4.84
N ALA A 156 -20.01 -1.52 -4.87
CA ALA A 156 -20.34 -0.19 -5.37
C ALA A 156 -19.69 0.91 -4.54
N GLN A 157 -19.72 0.79 -3.21
CA GLN A 157 -19.08 1.75 -2.31
C GLN A 157 -17.57 1.79 -2.50
N ALA A 158 -16.91 0.64 -2.51
CA ALA A 158 -15.46 0.58 -2.67
C ALA A 158 -15.00 1.14 -4.04
N LEU A 159 -15.65 0.71 -5.13
CA LEU A 159 -15.26 1.15 -6.47
C LEU A 159 -15.56 2.64 -6.71
N ASN A 160 -16.70 3.14 -6.21
CA ASN A 160 -17.03 4.57 -6.30
C ASN A 160 -16.16 5.43 -5.36
N ALA A 161 -15.66 4.87 -4.26
CA ALA A 161 -14.66 5.52 -3.40
C ALA A 161 -13.26 5.55 -4.02
N GLY A 162 -13.04 4.86 -5.15
CA GLY A 162 -11.80 4.89 -5.90
C GLY A 162 -10.83 3.75 -5.59
N LEU A 163 -11.28 2.64 -5.01
CA LEU A 163 -10.51 1.40 -4.98
C LEU A 163 -10.42 0.81 -6.41
N ASP A 164 -9.23 0.45 -6.88
CA ASP A 164 -9.06 -0.10 -8.24
C ASP A 164 -9.07 -1.63 -8.28
N LEU A 165 -8.42 -2.25 -7.30
CA LEU A 165 -8.19 -3.69 -7.28
C LEU A 165 -8.63 -4.29 -5.96
N ASP A 166 -9.45 -5.32 -6.04
CA ASP A 166 -9.83 -6.13 -4.90
C ASP A 166 -8.87 -7.31 -4.75
N CYS A 167 -8.13 -7.37 -3.65
CA CYS A 167 -7.45 -8.59 -3.21
C CYS A 167 -8.46 -9.54 -2.56
N GLY A 168 -9.39 -10.06 -3.35
CA GLY A 168 -10.51 -10.81 -2.83
C GLY A 168 -11.36 -11.35 -3.97
N ILE A 169 -12.54 -11.82 -3.59
CA ILE A 169 -13.50 -12.38 -4.54
C ILE A 169 -14.71 -11.47 -4.77
N TYR A 170 -14.76 -10.30 -4.13
CA TYR A 170 -15.92 -9.42 -4.18
C TYR A 170 -16.05 -8.75 -5.56
N TYR A 171 -14.97 -8.19 -6.10
CA TYR A 171 -15.02 -7.60 -7.44
C TYR A 171 -15.37 -8.64 -8.52
N PRO A 172 -14.69 -9.80 -8.61
CA PRO A 172 -15.03 -10.82 -9.60
C PRO A 172 -16.48 -11.31 -9.52
N ASN A 173 -17.03 -11.44 -8.31
CA ASN A 173 -18.35 -12.06 -8.11
C ASN A 173 -19.52 -11.08 -8.21
N TYR A 174 -19.37 -9.82 -7.78
CA TYR A 174 -20.51 -8.92 -7.58
C TYR A 174 -20.47 -7.63 -8.42
N THR A 175 -19.35 -7.30 -9.09
CA THR A 175 -19.28 -6.09 -9.93
C THR A 175 -20.29 -6.14 -11.08
N GLY A 176 -20.43 -7.30 -11.74
CA GLY A 176 -21.35 -7.45 -12.87
C GLY A 176 -22.83 -7.27 -12.49
N SER A 177 -23.24 -7.72 -11.30
CA SER A 177 -24.60 -7.47 -10.80
C SER A 177 -24.79 -6.03 -10.34
N ALA A 178 -23.79 -5.43 -9.68
CA ALA A 178 -23.84 -4.02 -9.28
C ALA A 178 -23.98 -3.06 -10.47
N VAL A 179 -23.29 -3.32 -11.59
CA VAL A 179 -23.46 -2.54 -12.84
C VAL A 179 -24.89 -2.69 -13.39
N LYS A 180 -25.42 -3.93 -13.45
CA LYS A 180 -26.80 -4.18 -13.93
C LYS A 180 -27.85 -3.49 -13.07
N LYS A 181 -27.60 -3.36 -11.76
CA LYS A 181 -28.44 -2.60 -10.81
C LYS A 181 -28.27 -1.08 -10.93
N GLY A 182 -27.35 -0.59 -11.75
CA GLY A 182 -27.09 0.85 -11.93
C GLY A 182 -26.30 1.49 -10.78
N MET A 183 -25.68 0.69 -9.91
CA MET A 183 -24.94 1.15 -8.73
C MET A 183 -23.52 1.59 -9.08
N ILE A 184 -23.00 1.06 -10.19
CA ILE A 184 -21.65 1.32 -10.71
C ILE A 184 -21.76 1.68 -12.18
N ARG A 185 -21.01 2.70 -12.60
CA ARG A 185 -20.83 3.02 -14.02
C ARG A 185 -19.70 2.18 -14.59
N GLU A 186 -19.84 1.68 -15.82
CA GLU A 186 -18.74 1.00 -16.52
C GLU A 186 -17.47 1.87 -16.61
N SER A 187 -17.62 3.19 -16.67
CA SER A 187 -16.49 4.12 -16.61
C SER A 187 -15.66 4.00 -15.34
N SER A 188 -16.26 3.68 -14.19
CA SER A 188 -15.53 3.46 -12.93
C SER A 188 -14.62 2.24 -13.04
N ILE A 189 -15.11 1.18 -13.70
CA ILE A 189 -14.32 -0.03 -13.97
C ILE A 189 -13.20 0.27 -14.96
N ASN A 190 -13.48 1.04 -16.02
CA ASN A 190 -12.48 1.45 -17.00
C ASN A 190 -11.35 2.26 -16.36
N ASN A 191 -11.68 3.15 -15.42
CA ASN A 191 -10.67 3.92 -14.68
C ASN A 191 -9.79 2.99 -13.83
N ALA A 192 -10.40 2.07 -13.07
CA ALA A 192 -9.67 1.09 -12.27
C ALA A 192 -8.72 0.22 -13.11
N LEU A 193 -9.23 -0.29 -14.25
CA LEU A 193 -8.42 -1.06 -15.19
C LEU A 193 -7.32 -0.20 -15.82
N THR A 194 -7.59 1.06 -16.17
CA THR A 194 -6.58 1.96 -16.74
C THR A 194 -5.43 2.17 -15.77
N ASN A 195 -5.72 2.42 -14.49
CA ASN A 195 -4.70 2.59 -13.45
C ASN A 195 -3.81 1.34 -13.32
N LEU A 196 -4.43 0.15 -13.25
CA LEU A 196 -3.71 -1.12 -13.13
C LEU A 196 -2.88 -1.44 -14.38
N TYR A 197 -3.49 -1.36 -15.56
CA TYR A 197 -2.84 -1.73 -16.81
C TYR A 197 -1.75 -0.73 -17.22
N THR A 198 -1.87 0.55 -16.83
CA THR A 198 -0.78 1.52 -17.00
C THR A 198 0.46 1.09 -16.22
N VAL A 199 0.29 0.59 -14.98
CA VAL A 199 1.42 0.04 -14.22
C VAL A 199 1.99 -1.22 -14.88
N LEU A 200 1.16 -2.11 -15.42
CA LEU A 200 1.64 -3.28 -16.18
C LEU A 200 2.43 -2.88 -17.44
N MET A 201 2.01 -1.84 -18.14
CA MET A 201 2.75 -1.29 -19.29
C MET A 201 4.11 -0.75 -18.86
N ARG A 202 4.16 0.04 -17.77
CA ARG A 202 5.42 0.58 -17.22
C ARG A 202 6.40 -0.51 -16.76
N LEU A 203 5.89 -1.66 -16.33
CA LEU A 203 6.69 -2.84 -15.99
C LEU A 203 7.21 -3.61 -17.21
N GLY A 204 6.80 -3.22 -18.43
CA GLY A 204 7.10 -3.96 -19.63
C GLY A 204 6.41 -5.33 -19.67
N PHE A 205 5.24 -5.49 -19.07
CA PHE A 205 4.53 -6.79 -19.05
C PHE A 205 4.15 -7.28 -20.46
N PHE A 206 3.82 -6.34 -21.37
CA PHE A 206 3.37 -6.65 -22.72
C PHE A 206 4.49 -6.67 -23.76
N ASP A 207 5.46 -5.76 -23.64
CA ASP A 207 6.57 -5.60 -24.60
C ASP A 207 7.90 -6.21 -24.10
N GLY A 208 7.95 -6.53 -22.81
CA GLY A 208 9.12 -7.04 -22.10
C GLY A 208 10.14 -5.96 -21.71
N SER A 209 11.01 -6.27 -20.75
CA SER A 209 12.18 -5.46 -20.40
C SER A 209 13.46 -6.26 -20.64
N ASP A 210 14.33 -5.82 -21.55
CA ASP A 210 15.56 -6.55 -21.88
C ASP A 210 16.54 -6.61 -20.69
N GLU A 211 16.52 -5.59 -19.83
CA GLU A 211 17.29 -5.55 -18.58
C GLU A 211 16.83 -6.65 -17.62
N PHE A 212 15.52 -6.74 -17.36
CA PHE A 212 14.97 -7.65 -16.33
C PHE A 212 14.69 -9.07 -16.83
N LYS A 213 14.49 -9.27 -18.14
CA LYS A 213 14.37 -10.62 -18.76
C LYS A 213 15.60 -11.49 -18.52
N SER A 214 16.77 -10.86 -18.32
CA SER A 214 18.04 -11.56 -18.14
C SER A 214 18.26 -12.12 -16.73
N LEU A 215 17.45 -11.67 -15.76
CA LEU A 215 17.53 -12.09 -14.37
C LEU A 215 17.06 -13.55 -14.21
N GLY A 216 17.74 -14.31 -13.38
CA GLY A 216 17.42 -15.71 -13.11
C GLY A 216 18.05 -16.23 -11.81
N LEU A 217 18.13 -17.56 -11.69
CA LEU A 217 18.56 -18.23 -10.46
C LEU A 217 19.96 -17.82 -9.96
N LYS A 218 20.87 -17.42 -10.87
CA LYS A 218 22.22 -16.98 -10.52
C LYS A 218 22.23 -15.64 -9.76
N ASP A 219 21.19 -14.82 -9.95
CA ASP A 219 21.07 -13.49 -9.35
C ASP A 219 20.40 -13.58 -7.97
N ILE A 220 19.75 -14.71 -7.67
CA ILE A 220 19.17 -15.02 -6.35
C ILE A 220 20.27 -15.54 -5.42
N CYS A 221 20.35 -14.99 -4.20
CA CYS A 221 21.33 -15.39 -3.19
C CYS A 221 22.79 -15.40 -3.70
N SER A 222 23.11 -14.47 -4.62
CA SER A 222 24.50 -14.22 -5.03
C SER A 222 25.36 -13.88 -3.82
N LYS A 223 26.67 -14.08 -3.93
CA LYS A 223 27.61 -13.74 -2.83
C LYS A 223 27.45 -12.28 -2.39
N GLU A 224 27.29 -11.38 -3.36
CA GLU A 224 27.06 -9.95 -3.11
C GLU A 224 25.80 -9.70 -2.29
N ASN A 225 24.67 -10.32 -2.66
CA ASN A 225 23.40 -10.17 -1.95
C ASN A 225 23.47 -10.72 -0.51
N VAL A 226 24.17 -11.83 -0.29
CA VAL A 226 24.37 -12.41 1.05
C VAL A 226 25.28 -11.52 1.90
N ASP A 227 26.37 -11.02 1.33
CA ASP A 227 27.30 -10.12 2.03
C ASP A 227 26.60 -8.80 2.39
N PHE A 228 25.74 -8.28 1.51
CA PHE A 228 24.92 -7.10 1.76
C PHE A 228 23.90 -7.34 2.89
N ALA A 229 23.21 -8.48 2.91
CA ALA A 229 22.31 -8.85 4.01
C ALA A 229 23.05 -8.94 5.36
N ALA A 230 24.27 -9.48 5.36
CA ALA A 230 25.11 -9.54 6.55
C ALA A 230 25.59 -8.15 7.02
N GLU A 231 25.88 -7.24 6.08
CA GLU A 231 26.18 -5.83 6.40
C GLU A 231 24.97 -5.12 7.00
N ALA A 232 23.77 -5.25 6.41
CA ALA A 232 22.55 -4.69 6.95
C ALA A 232 22.27 -5.17 8.38
N ALA A 233 22.49 -6.46 8.66
CA ALA A 233 22.36 -7.02 10.01
C ALA A 233 23.40 -6.44 11.00
N ARG A 234 24.65 -6.24 10.56
CA ARG A 234 25.71 -5.62 11.37
C ARG A 234 25.39 -4.16 11.70
N GLN A 235 24.87 -3.40 10.74
CA GLN A 235 24.50 -2.00 10.95
C GLN A 235 23.21 -1.85 11.76
N GLY A 236 22.26 -2.78 11.63
CA GLY A 236 21.02 -2.78 12.42
C GLY A 236 21.18 -3.30 13.86
N SER A 237 22.36 -3.83 14.21
CA SER A 237 22.63 -4.34 15.55
C SER A 237 22.76 -3.20 16.56
N PHE A 238 21.96 -3.25 17.62
CA PHE A 238 21.95 -2.23 18.68
C PHE A 238 22.56 -2.76 19.99
N SER A 239 23.59 -2.08 20.53
CA SER A 239 24.14 -2.37 21.85
C SER A 239 23.41 -1.56 22.92
N SER A 240 22.54 -2.22 23.69
CA SER A 240 21.75 -1.54 24.72
C SER A 240 22.56 -1.23 25.99
N ARG A 241 23.65 -1.96 26.25
CA ARG A 241 24.57 -1.74 27.37
C ARG A 241 25.98 -2.23 27.04
N THR A 242 26.97 -1.39 27.29
CA THR A 242 28.40 -1.76 27.25
C THR A 242 29.01 -1.42 28.60
N ARG A 243 29.52 -2.41 29.35
CA ARG A 243 30.32 -2.14 30.56
C ARG A 243 31.74 -1.83 30.12
N ILE A 244 32.09 -0.54 30.10
CA ILE A 244 33.49 -0.12 29.95
C ILE A 244 34.13 -0.24 31.34
N THR A 245 34.78 -1.36 31.61
CA THR A 245 35.69 -1.46 32.75
C THR A 245 36.97 -0.75 32.34
N LEU A 246 37.16 0.49 32.79
CA LEU A 246 38.47 1.15 32.74
C LEU A 246 39.43 0.32 33.60
N CYS A 247 40.32 -0.44 32.97
CA CYS A 247 41.50 -0.96 33.66
C CYS A 247 42.28 0.24 34.19
N ARG A 248 42.34 0.38 35.53
CA ARG A 248 43.27 1.26 36.23
C ARG A 248 44.66 0.65 36.27
#